data_AF-A0A520BXN6-F1
#
_entry.id   AF-A0A520BXN6-F1
#
_cell.length_a   1.000
_cell.length_b   1.000
_cell.length_c   1.000
_cell.angle_alpha   90.00
_cell.angle_beta   90.00
_cell.angle_gamma   90.00
#
_symmetry.space_group_name_H-M   'P 1'
#
loop_
_entity.id
_entity.type
_entity.pdbx_description
1 polymer ?
#
loop_
_entity_poly.entity_id
_entity_poly.type
_entity_poly.pdbx_seq_one_letter_code
_entity_poly.pdbx_strand_id
1 'polypeptide(L)'
;MTLKLFVRLALSAWLLAAATVFAAPAPRTETLMLSGTGPDDAVPWDFTIDGGMRAGEKARIPVPTNWQQQGFGHYQYGYDKGPRAADTGTYRHRFTVPADWQG
;
A
#
# COMPACT_ATOMS: atom_id res chain seq x y z
N MET A 1 -59.28 -28.91 5.53
CA MET A 1 -57.90 -28.44 5.81
C MET A 1 -57.87 -27.85 7.21
N THR A 2 -57.17 -28.46 8.17
CA THR A 2 -57.31 -28.12 9.61
C THR A 2 -56.52 -26.85 9.99
N LEU A 3 -57.06 -26.03 10.90
CA LEU A 3 -56.42 -24.80 11.42
C LEU A 3 -54.96 -25.01 11.88
N LYS A 4 -54.66 -26.22 12.38
CA LYS A 4 -53.31 -26.67 12.78
C LYS A 4 -52.31 -26.69 11.62
N LEU A 5 -52.77 -26.92 10.38
CA LEU A 5 -51.93 -26.92 9.19
C LEU A 5 -51.57 -25.48 8.76
N PHE A 6 -52.53 -24.55 8.84
CA PHE A 6 -52.29 -23.13 8.57
C PHE A 6 -51.33 -22.49 9.58
N VAL A 7 -51.47 -22.81 10.87
CA VAL A 7 -50.55 -22.32 11.91
C VAL A 7 -49.14 -22.85 11.69
N ARG A 8 -48.98 -24.14 11.32
CA ARG A 8 -47.67 -24.73 11.02
C ARG A 8 -47.01 -24.11 9.79
N LEU A 9 -47.78 -23.84 8.73
CA LEU A 9 -47.29 -23.17 7.51
C LEU A 9 -46.90 -21.71 7.78
N ALA A 10 -47.69 -20.99 8.57
CA ALA A 10 -47.36 -19.62 8.96
C ALA A 10 -46.10 -19.56 9.84
N LEU A 11 -45.93 -20.49 10.79
CA LEU A 11 -44.75 -20.57 11.65
C LEU A 11 -43.47 -20.90 10.87
N SER A 12 -43.57 -21.80 9.89
CA SER A 12 -42.43 -22.18 9.03
C SER A 12 -42.06 -21.07 8.04
N ALA A 13 -43.04 -20.33 7.51
CA ALA A 13 -42.76 -19.12 6.73
C ALA A 13 -42.08 -18.02 7.57
N TRP A 14 -42.47 -17.87 8.83
CA TRP A 14 -41.84 -16.92 9.77
C TRP A 14 -40.40 -17.33 10.11
N LEU A 15 -40.15 -18.62 10.34
CA LEU A 15 -38.81 -19.17 10.60
C LEU A 15 -37.88 -19.07 9.37
N LEU A 16 -38.39 -19.26 8.15
CA LEU A 16 -37.61 -19.03 6.93
C LEU A 16 -37.30 -17.55 6.70
N ALA A 17 -38.22 -16.65 7.01
CA ALA A 17 -37.99 -15.20 6.91
C ALA A 17 -36.94 -14.74 7.94
N ALA A 18 -36.95 -15.29 9.15
CA ALA A 18 -35.98 -14.97 10.20
C ALA A 18 -34.56 -15.53 9.94
N ALA A 19 -34.42 -16.53 9.06
CA ALA A 19 -33.13 -17.12 8.72
C ALA A 19 -32.29 -16.29 7.73
N THR A 20 -32.81 -15.15 7.25
CA THR A 20 -32.05 -14.18 6.46
C THR A 20 -31.15 -13.32 7.35
N VAL A 21 -30.26 -13.98 8.09
CA VAL A 21 -29.19 -13.29 8.82
C VAL A 21 -28.26 -12.67 7.78
N PHE A 22 -28.21 -11.34 7.74
CA PHE A 22 -27.23 -10.59 6.96
C PHE A 22 -25.83 -11.03 7.38
N ALA A 23 -25.09 -11.69 6.49
CA ALA A 23 -23.66 -11.87 6.65
C ALA A 23 -23.01 -10.49 6.51
N ALA A 24 -22.67 -9.86 7.64
CA ALA A 24 -21.90 -8.63 7.63
C ALA A 24 -20.52 -8.93 7.00
N PRO A 25 -20.02 -8.10 6.06
CA PRO A 25 -18.68 -8.28 5.53
C PRO A 25 -17.67 -8.24 6.67
N ALA A 26 -16.70 -9.15 6.65
CA ALA A 26 -15.63 -9.16 7.64
C ALA A 26 -14.88 -7.81 7.65
N PRO A 27 -14.42 -7.33 8.81
CA PRO A 27 -13.55 -6.15 8.87
C PRO A 27 -12.37 -6.32 7.94
N ARG A 28 -12.15 -5.36 7.04
CA ARG A 28 -11.02 -5.34 6.11
C ARG A 28 -10.01 -4.31 6.58
N THR A 29 -8.73 -4.68 6.55
CA THR A 29 -7.64 -3.72 6.70
C THR A 29 -7.54 -2.88 5.45
N GLU A 30 -7.50 -1.57 5.61
CA GLU A 30 -7.24 -0.63 4.52
C GLU A 30 -5.74 -0.35 4.41
N THR A 31 -5.24 -0.19 3.18
CA THR A 31 -3.82 0.02 2.88
C THR A 31 -3.67 1.20 1.92
N LEU A 32 -2.71 2.09 2.20
CA LEU A 32 -2.34 3.21 1.33
C LEU A 32 -0.87 3.05 0.89
N MET A 33 -0.64 2.88 -0.41
CA MET A 33 0.70 2.78 -0.99
C MET A 33 1.26 4.18 -1.29
N LEU A 34 2.41 4.53 -0.68
CA LEU A 34 3.03 5.86 -0.85
C LEU A 34 4.04 5.92 -2.00
N SER A 35 4.44 4.78 -2.53
CA SER A 35 5.43 4.62 -3.61
C SER A 35 4.81 4.10 -4.91
N GLY A 36 3.48 3.97 -5.00
CA GLY A 36 2.91 3.08 -6.02
C GLY A 36 3.24 1.61 -5.74
N THR A 37 2.95 0.75 -6.71
CA THR A 37 3.03 -0.73 -6.61
C THR A 37 4.19 -1.33 -7.41
N GLY A 38 4.79 -0.56 -8.31
CA GLY A 38 5.90 -0.97 -9.17
C GLY A 38 6.49 0.19 -9.98
N PRO A 39 7.31 -0.11 -11.00
CA PRO A 39 7.91 0.92 -11.85
C PRO A 39 6.89 1.67 -12.71
N ASP A 40 5.76 1.04 -13.06
CA ASP A 40 4.74 1.62 -13.96
C ASP A 40 3.89 2.70 -13.29
N ASP A 41 3.76 2.67 -11.96
CA ASP A 41 2.95 3.60 -11.16
C ASP A 41 3.78 4.28 -10.06
N ALA A 42 5.10 4.36 -10.26
CA ALA A 42 6.03 4.93 -9.30
C ALA A 42 5.69 6.40 -8.98
N VAL A 43 5.76 6.74 -7.69
CA VAL A 43 5.42 8.08 -7.19
C VAL A 43 6.70 8.90 -7.01
N PRO A 44 6.73 10.17 -7.44
CA PRO A 44 7.91 11.02 -7.27
C PRO A 44 8.09 11.49 -5.82
N TRP A 45 9.29 11.26 -5.26
CA TRP A 45 9.69 11.69 -3.92
C TRP A 45 10.83 12.71 -3.99
N ASP A 46 10.87 13.68 -3.07
CA ASP A 46 12.03 14.56 -2.93
C ASP A 46 13.22 13.71 -2.44
N PHE A 47 14.40 13.89 -3.03
CA PHE A 47 15.56 13.06 -2.78
C PHE A 47 16.86 13.87 -2.76
N THR A 48 17.79 13.48 -1.88
CA THR A 48 19.16 13.96 -1.81
C THR A 48 20.09 12.82 -1.39
N ILE A 49 21.32 12.76 -1.91
CA ILE A 49 22.35 11.80 -1.50
C ILE A 49 23.61 12.52 -1.03
N ASP A 50 24.38 11.93 -0.12
CA ASP A 50 25.60 12.54 0.46
C ASP A 50 26.90 12.18 -0.27
N GLY A 51 26.89 11.19 -1.15
CA GLY A 51 28.08 10.66 -1.82
C GLY A 51 27.85 10.27 -3.28
N GLY A 52 28.94 10.16 -4.02
CA GLY A 52 28.96 9.74 -5.43
C GLY A 52 28.40 10.76 -6.41
N MET A 53 27.87 10.27 -7.53
CA MET A 53 27.33 11.13 -8.57
C MET A 53 26.17 11.98 -8.02
N ARG A 54 26.18 13.27 -8.35
CA ARG A 54 25.13 14.24 -7.98
C ARG A 54 24.89 14.37 -6.47
N ALA A 55 25.91 14.10 -5.65
CA ALA A 55 25.88 14.34 -4.21
C ALA A 55 25.52 15.80 -3.88
N GLY A 56 24.66 15.98 -2.87
CA GLY A 56 24.15 17.28 -2.44
C GLY A 56 23.05 17.88 -3.32
N GLU A 57 22.77 17.31 -4.49
CA GLU A 57 21.70 17.78 -5.36
C GLU A 57 20.31 17.48 -4.75
N LYS A 58 19.43 18.48 -4.76
CA LYS A 58 18.01 18.31 -4.44
C LYS A 58 17.25 17.91 -5.70
N ALA A 59 16.86 16.66 -5.77
CA ALA A 59 16.16 16.10 -6.91
C ALA A 59 14.79 15.56 -6.51
N ARG A 60 14.03 15.13 -7.52
CA ARG A 60 12.80 14.37 -7.35
C ARG A 60 12.90 13.10 -8.19
N ILE A 61 12.89 11.94 -7.55
CA ILE A 61 13.06 10.64 -8.22
C ILE A 61 11.82 9.76 -8.03
N PRO A 62 11.46 8.91 -9.01
CA PRO A 62 10.36 7.97 -8.87
C PRO A 62 10.70 6.93 -7.80
N VAL A 63 9.77 6.58 -6.93
CA VAL A 63 9.89 5.48 -5.96
C VAL A 63 8.76 4.51 -6.27
N PRO A 64 9.00 3.19 -6.36
CA PRO A 64 10.27 2.50 -6.11
C PRO A 64 11.30 2.69 -7.24
N THR A 65 12.57 2.94 -6.88
CA THR A 65 13.70 2.93 -7.83
C THR A 65 15.03 2.70 -7.12
N ASN A 66 16.05 2.31 -7.88
CA ASN A 66 17.44 2.40 -7.45
C ASN A 66 17.99 3.76 -7.88
N TRP A 67 18.59 4.51 -6.97
CA TRP A 67 19.08 5.87 -7.27
C TRP A 67 20.18 5.88 -8.34
N GLN A 68 20.95 4.81 -8.48
CA GLN A 68 21.93 4.66 -9.55
C GLN A 68 21.30 4.71 -10.94
N GLN A 69 20.09 4.15 -11.10
CA GLN A 69 19.34 4.21 -12.36
C GLN A 69 18.81 5.62 -12.67
N GLN A 70 18.88 6.51 -11.70
CA GLN A 70 18.55 7.93 -11.81
C GLN A 70 19.82 8.81 -11.92
N GLY A 71 21.00 8.19 -12.00
CA GLY A 71 22.30 8.86 -12.15
C GLY A 71 22.91 9.38 -10.85
N PHE A 72 22.52 8.85 -9.70
CA PHE A 72 23.04 9.24 -8.38
C PHE A 72 24.00 8.19 -7.77
N GLY A 73 24.82 8.61 -6.83
CA GLY A 73 25.66 7.72 -6.02
C GLY A 73 26.73 6.99 -6.83
N HIS A 74 27.19 5.87 -6.31
CA HIS A 74 28.07 4.95 -7.02
C HIS A 74 27.30 3.75 -7.55
N TYR A 75 27.51 3.40 -8.82
CA TYR A 75 27.07 2.13 -9.40
C TYR A 75 28.25 1.16 -9.38
N GLN A 76 28.25 0.24 -8.41
CA GLN A 76 29.25 -0.81 -8.28
C GLN A 76 28.64 -2.17 -8.67
N TYR A 77 29.32 -2.94 -9.52
CA TYR A 77 28.88 -4.27 -9.95
C TYR A 77 30.00 -5.30 -9.80
N GLY A 78 29.69 -6.45 -9.19
CA GLY A 78 30.63 -7.56 -9.04
C GLY A 78 31.74 -7.30 -8.00
N TYR A 79 32.95 -7.77 -8.31
CA TYR A 79 34.12 -7.58 -7.45
C TYR A 79 34.88 -6.31 -7.85
N ASP A 80 34.46 -5.19 -7.26
CA ASP A 80 35.26 -3.97 -7.29
C ASP A 80 36.46 -4.11 -6.34
N LYS A 81 37.67 -3.89 -6.86
CA LYS A 81 38.90 -3.85 -6.07
C LYS A 81 38.96 -2.53 -5.30
N GLY A 82 38.12 -2.38 -4.29
CA GLY A 82 38.04 -1.18 -3.46
C GLY A 82 37.00 -1.31 -2.35
N PRO A 83 36.98 -0.36 -1.39
CA PRO A 83 35.90 -0.30 -0.41
C PRO A 83 34.57 -0.07 -1.13
N ARG A 84 33.50 -0.66 -0.58
CA ARG A 84 32.14 -0.36 -1.06
C ARG A 84 31.81 1.08 -0.74
N ALA A 85 31.12 1.75 -1.67
CA ALA A 85 30.56 3.05 -1.42
C ALA A 85 29.57 2.98 -0.24
N ALA A 86 29.61 3.99 0.61
CA ALA A 86 28.76 4.11 1.80
C ALA A 86 27.84 5.33 1.68
N ASP A 87 27.27 5.53 0.49
CA ASP A 87 26.39 6.66 0.21
C ASP A 87 25.04 6.49 0.95
N THR A 88 24.53 7.57 1.53
CA THR A 88 23.24 7.64 2.21
C THR A 88 22.28 8.52 1.42
N GLY A 89 21.17 7.93 0.96
CA GLY A 89 20.06 8.64 0.33
C GLY A 89 18.99 9.05 1.35
N THR A 90 18.58 10.32 1.34
CA THR A 90 17.46 10.83 2.11
C THR A 90 16.27 11.06 1.19
N TYR A 91 15.12 10.49 1.56
CA TYR A 91 13.87 10.57 0.81
C TYR A 91 12.80 11.30 1.61
N ARG A 92 11.93 12.08 0.95
CA ARG A 92 10.80 12.74 1.60
C ARG A 92 9.58 12.79 0.68
N HIS A 93 8.43 12.42 1.22
CA HIS A 93 7.15 12.52 0.55
C HIS A 93 6.06 12.99 1.53
N ARG A 94 5.21 13.89 1.05
CA ARG A 94 4.06 14.38 1.82
C ARG A 94 2.82 13.67 1.29
N PHE A 95 2.05 13.09 2.20
CA PHE A 95 0.82 12.40 1.89
C PHE A 95 -0.30 12.82 2.86
N THR A 96 -1.53 12.52 2.49
CA THR A 96 -2.71 12.76 3.31
C THR A 96 -3.27 11.42 3.75
N VAL A 97 -3.55 11.29 5.04
CA VAL A 97 -4.19 10.10 5.62
C VAL A 97 -5.70 10.19 5.36
N PRO A 98 -6.38 9.10 4.95
CA PRO A 98 -7.83 9.08 4.84
C PRO A 98 -8.51 9.54 6.14
N ALA A 99 -9.54 10.37 6.03
CA ALA A 99 -10.22 10.94 7.20
C ALA A 99 -10.80 9.83 8.11
N ASP A 100 -11.27 8.74 7.52
CA ASP A 100 -11.88 7.62 8.22
C ASP A 100 -10.86 6.79 9.05
N TRP A 101 -9.55 7.06 8.91
CA TRP A 101 -8.50 6.45 9.74
C TRP A 101 -8.21 7.26 11.01
N GLN A 102 -8.86 8.40 11.20
CA GLN A 102 -8.76 9.17 12.42
C GLN A 102 -9.50 8.43 13.56
N GLY A 103 -8.74 7.94 14.53
CA GLY A 103 -9.25 7.19 15.70
C GLY A 103 -9.94 8.03 16.75
#